data_AF-A0A5J5U0C5-F1
#
_entry.id   AF-A0A5J5U0C5-F1
#
_cell.length_a   1.000
_cell.length_b   1.000
_cell.length_c   1.000
_cell.angle_alpha   90.00
_cell.angle_beta   90.00
_cell.angle_gamma   90.00
#
_symmetry.space_group_name_H-M   'P 1'
#
loop_
_entity.id
_entity.type
_entity.pdbx_description
1 polymer ?
#
loop_
_entity_poly.entity_id
_entity_poly.type
_entity_poly.pdbx_seq_one_letter_code
_entity_poly.pdbx_strand_id
1 'polypeptide(L)'
;MLISVLAKQAGLKIQENAVFLNVVSGVSLTETAGDLAIAASICSSFLEFPIPSGVAFIGEIGLGGELRMVSRMDKRVSTVAKLGYKKCIVPMSAKKSLATLDLGELEIIGCNDLKGVINTVFTKN
;
A
#
# COMPACT_ATOMS: atom_id res chain seq x y z
N MET A 1 10.34 12.01 0.48
CA MET A 1 9.35 12.10 -0.63
C MET A 1 7.93 11.78 -0.15
N LEU A 2 7.66 10.57 0.36
CA LEU A 2 6.30 10.11 0.68
C LEU A 2 5.51 11.04 1.61
N ILE A 3 6.14 11.60 2.66
CA ILE A 3 5.51 12.59 3.54
C ILE A 3 4.95 13.80 2.77
N SER A 4 5.71 14.31 1.80
CA SER A 4 5.28 15.44 0.98
C SER A 4 4.10 15.08 0.09
N VAL A 5 4.10 13.86 -0.46
CA VAL A 5 3.00 13.37 -1.32
C VAL A 5 1.74 13.13 -0.48
N LEU A 6 1.85 12.50 0.68
CA LEU A 6 0.74 12.33 1.63
C LEU A 6 0.15 13.69 2.05
N ALA A 7 1.00 14.68 2.32
CA ALA A 7 0.53 16.00 2.70
C ALA A 7 -0.19 16.72 1.57
N LYS A 8 0.39 16.75 0.36
CA LYS A 8 -0.16 17.50 -0.77
C LYS A 8 -1.33 16.79 -1.45
N GLN A 9 -1.23 15.48 -1.66
CA GLN A 9 -2.16 14.73 -2.49
C GLN A 9 -3.26 14.03 -1.66
N ALA A 10 -2.94 13.57 -0.45
CA ALA A 10 -3.96 13.01 0.45
C ALA A 10 -4.54 14.04 1.44
N GLY A 11 -3.99 15.27 1.49
CA GLY A 11 -4.50 16.35 2.34
C GLY A 11 -4.19 16.17 3.83
N LEU A 12 -3.24 15.29 4.18
CA LEU A 12 -2.88 15.02 5.57
C LEU A 12 -1.95 16.11 6.12
N LYS A 13 -2.27 16.68 7.27
CA LYS A 13 -1.45 17.72 7.92
C LYS A 13 -0.26 17.11 8.68
N ILE A 14 0.54 16.28 8.00
CA ILE A 14 1.64 15.50 8.59
C ILE A 14 2.93 16.33 8.75
N GLN A 15 3.09 17.44 8.04
CA GLN A 15 4.38 18.17 7.92
C GLN A 15 5.00 18.62 9.26
N GLU A 16 4.18 18.88 10.27
CA GLU A 16 4.64 19.32 11.60
C GLU A 16 4.94 18.15 12.55
N ASN A 17 4.68 16.91 12.13
CA ASN A 17 4.86 15.73 12.96
C ASN A 17 6.23 15.09 12.73
N ALA A 18 6.87 14.65 13.82
CA ALA A 18 8.03 13.77 13.73
C ALA A 18 7.57 12.37 13.32
N VAL A 19 8.06 11.87 12.17
CA VAL A 19 7.74 10.53 11.67
C VAL A 19 8.94 9.62 11.85
N PHE A 20 8.75 8.57 12.63
CA PHE A 20 9.70 7.47 12.79
C PHE A 20 9.17 6.24 12.08
N LEU A 21 10.03 5.55 11.35
CA LEU A 21 9.70 4.37 10.56
C LEU A 21 10.73 3.29 10.83
N ASN A 22 10.25 2.05 10.97
CA ASN A 22 11.08 0.88 11.14
C ASN A 22 10.58 -0.24 10.22
N VAL A 23 11.52 -1.02 9.68
CA VAL A 23 11.24 -2.24 8.93
C VAL A 23 11.63 -3.42 9.79
N VAL A 24 10.67 -4.31 10.04
CA VAL A 24 10.88 -5.50 10.89
C VAL A 24 11.98 -6.38 10.30
N SER A 25 12.70 -7.08 11.19
CA SER A 25 13.81 -7.99 10.84
C SER A 25 15.06 -7.32 10.27
N GLY A 26 15.19 -5.99 10.38
CA GLY A 26 16.39 -5.27 9.96
C GLY A 26 16.62 -5.27 8.45
N VAL A 27 15.56 -5.52 7.67
CA VAL A 27 15.62 -5.53 6.21
C VAL A 27 15.65 -4.10 5.67
N SER A 28 16.55 -3.83 4.73
CA SER A 28 16.58 -2.57 4.00
C SER A 28 15.63 -2.60 2.82
N LEU A 29 14.71 -1.63 2.76
CA LEU A 29 13.85 -1.44 1.60
C LEU A 29 14.55 -0.54 0.57
N THR A 30 15.04 -1.12 -0.52
CA THR A 30 15.82 -0.41 -1.55
C THR A 30 15.05 -0.23 -2.87
N GLU A 31 13.76 -0.56 -2.89
CA GLU A 31 12.92 -0.51 -4.08
C GLU A 31 11.59 0.21 -3.83
N THR A 32 10.92 0.65 -4.89
CA THR A 32 9.68 1.43 -4.83
C THR A 32 8.44 0.59 -4.54
N ALA A 33 8.52 -0.75 -4.61
CA ALA A 33 7.39 -1.65 -4.36
C ALA A 33 6.79 -1.53 -2.95
N GLY A 34 7.59 -1.09 -1.97
CA GLY A 34 7.13 -0.88 -0.59
C GLY A 34 6.64 0.54 -0.30
N ASP A 35 6.65 1.46 -1.26
CA ASP A 35 6.18 2.83 -1.05
C ASP A 35 4.74 2.85 -0.53
N LEU A 36 3.86 2.04 -1.13
CA LEU A 36 2.47 1.94 -0.70
C LEU A 36 2.32 1.38 0.72
N ALA A 37 3.15 0.40 1.10
CA ALA A 37 3.15 -0.15 2.45
C ALA A 37 3.62 0.88 3.49
N ILE A 38 4.65 1.65 3.16
CA ILE A 38 5.15 2.75 4.01
C ILE A 38 4.11 3.86 4.13
N ALA A 39 3.48 4.25 3.03
CA ALA A 39 2.43 5.27 3.06
C ALA A 39 1.22 4.82 3.90
N ALA A 40 0.80 3.56 3.75
CA ALA A 40 -0.28 2.99 4.55
C ALA A 40 0.06 2.96 6.04
N SER A 41 1.30 2.59 6.42
CA SER A 41 1.70 2.58 7.85
C SER A 41 1.74 3.97 8.46
N ILE A 42 2.22 4.98 7.71
CA ILE A 42 2.18 6.38 8.14
C ILE A 42 0.73 6.85 8.30
N CYS A 43 -0.14 6.58 7.32
CA CYS A 43 -1.56 6.94 7.40
C CYS A 43 -2.24 6.30 8.61
N SER A 44 -1.99 5.00 8.85
CA SER A 44 -2.54 4.28 9.99
C SER A 44 -2.13 4.91 11.32
N SER A 45 -0.85 5.26 11.47
CA SER A 45 -0.34 5.93 12.67
C SER A 45 -0.90 7.34 12.84
N PHE A 46 -1.02 8.12 11.75
CA PHE A 46 -1.48 9.50 11.80
C PHE A 46 -3.00 9.60 12.04
N LEU A 47 -3.78 8.69 11.45
CA LEU A 47 -5.23 8.65 11.56
C LEU A 47 -5.73 7.90 12.81
N GLU A 48 -4.81 7.35 13.61
CA GLU A 48 -5.11 6.47 14.75
C GLU A 48 -6.08 5.33 14.38
N PHE A 49 -5.95 4.81 13.16
CA PHE A 49 -6.81 3.76 12.63
C PHE A 49 -5.94 2.54 12.28
N PRO A 50 -6.09 1.41 13.01
CA PRO A 50 -5.28 0.22 12.75
C PRO A 50 -5.65 -0.44 11.42
N ILE A 51 -4.65 -0.80 10.63
CA ILE A 51 -4.85 -1.63 9.44
C ILE A 51 -5.27 -3.04 9.91
N PRO A 52 -6.34 -3.63 9.37
CA PRO A 52 -6.73 -5.00 9.69
C PRO A 52 -5.62 -6.01 9.42
N SER A 53 -5.52 -7.05 10.25
CA SER A 53 -4.57 -8.13 10.05
C SER A 53 -4.81 -8.85 8.72
N GLY A 54 -3.73 -9.26 8.04
CA GLY A 54 -3.82 -9.99 6.78
C GLY A 54 -4.07 -9.11 5.55
N VAL A 55 -3.84 -7.80 5.65
CA VAL A 55 -3.82 -6.87 4.51
C VAL A 55 -2.38 -6.57 4.10
N ALA A 56 -2.06 -6.79 2.83
CA ALA A 56 -0.78 -6.45 2.22
C ALA A 56 -0.92 -5.27 1.27
N PHE A 57 0.19 -4.59 1.00
CA PHE A 57 0.27 -3.42 0.13
C PHE A 57 1.48 -3.56 -0.77
N ILE A 58 1.27 -3.45 -2.09
CA ILE A 58 2.35 -3.51 -3.07
C ILE A 58 2.10 -2.42 -4.10
N GLY A 59 3.05 -1.50 -4.28
CA GLY A 59 2.94 -0.47 -5.30
C GLY A 59 3.88 0.69 -5.06
N GLU A 60 4.23 1.36 -6.15
CA GLU A 60 4.96 2.63 -6.13
C GLU A 60 3.97 3.79 -6.05
N ILE A 61 4.39 4.88 -5.41
CA ILE A 61 3.62 6.12 -5.33
C ILE A 61 4.33 7.20 -6.14
N GLY A 62 3.65 7.69 -7.18
CA GLY A 62 4.11 8.84 -7.93
C GLY A 62 3.93 10.15 -7.16
N LEU A 63 4.61 11.21 -7.61
CA LEU A 63 4.50 12.54 -7.01
C LEU A 63 3.09 13.14 -7.13
N GLY A 64 2.32 12.70 -8.12
CA GLY A 64 0.91 13.05 -8.30
C GLY A 64 -0.02 12.36 -7.28
N GLY A 65 0.51 11.43 -6.49
CA GLY A 65 -0.27 10.57 -5.59
C GLY A 65 -0.88 9.36 -6.29
N GLU A 66 -0.59 9.16 -7.58
CA GLU A 66 -1.02 8.00 -8.36
C GLU A 66 -0.26 6.74 -7.97
N LEU A 67 -0.93 5.59 -8.04
CA LEU A 67 -0.30 4.29 -7.82
C LEU A 67 0.23 3.72 -9.12
N ARG A 68 1.49 3.26 -9.08
CA ARG A 68 2.21 2.76 -10.26
C ARG A 68 2.60 1.30 -10.09
N MET A 69 2.61 0.59 -11.21
CA MET A 69 3.07 -0.80 -11.26
C MET A 69 4.52 -0.92 -10.84
N VAL A 70 4.86 -2.06 -10.26
CA VAL A 70 6.23 -2.41 -9.90
C VAL A 70 6.63 -3.74 -10.53
N SER A 71 7.94 -4.00 -10.53
CA SER A 71 8.51 -5.19 -11.15
C SER A 71 7.96 -6.47 -10.51
N ARG A 72 7.69 -7.48 -11.36
CA ARG A 72 7.32 -8.85 -10.94
C ARG A 72 6.08 -8.88 -10.01
N MET A 73 5.07 -8.07 -10.34
CA MET A 73 3.84 -7.94 -9.55
C MET A 73 3.14 -9.28 -9.30
N ASP A 74 3.06 -10.13 -10.33
CA ASP A 74 2.56 -11.50 -10.27
C ASP A 74 3.25 -12.31 -9.15
N LYS A 75 4.58 -12.36 -9.15
CA LYS A 75 5.35 -13.13 -8.17
C LYS A 75 5.20 -12.60 -6.75
N ARG A 76 5.10 -11.27 -6.59
CA ARG A 76 4.90 -10.63 -5.27
C ARG A 76 3.54 -10.98 -4.70
N VAL A 77 2.49 -10.82 -5.51
CA VAL A 77 1.11 -11.12 -5.09
C VAL A 77 0.92 -12.62 -4.82
N SER A 78 1.47 -13.51 -5.65
CA SER A 78 1.46 -14.95 -5.36
C SER A 78 2.21 -15.31 -4.07
N THR A 79 3.27 -14.57 -3.71
CA THR A 79 3.97 -14.76 -2.43
C THR A 79 3.10 -14.32 -1.26
N VAL A 80 2.43 -13.17 -1.38
CA VAL A 80 1.45 -12.68 -0.38
C VAL A 80 0.33 -13.70 -0.16
N ALA A 81 -0.21 -14.28 -1.24
CA ALA A 81 -1.21 -15.35 -1.15
C ALA A 81 -0.68 -16.58 -0.40
N LYS A 82 0.52 -17.06 -0.74
CA LYS A 82 1.17 -18.21 -0.09
C LYS A 82 1.45 -17.99 1.40
N LEU A 83 1.69 -16.74 1.81
CA LEU A 83 1.86 -16.36 3.21
C LEU A 83 0.53 -16.25 3.98
N GLY A 84 -0.61 -16.48 3.32
CA GLY A 84 -1.93 -16.55 3.97
C GLY A 84 -2.60 -15.19 4.18
N TYR A 85 -2.14 -14.13 3.52
CA TYR A 85 -2.83 -12.84 3.54
C TYR A 85 -4.21 -12.96 2.88
N LYS A 86 -5.15 -12.15 3.36
CA LYS A 86 -6.55 -12.17 2.91
C LYS A 86 -6.84 -11.08 1.89
N LYS A 87 -6.14 -9.95 1.96
CA LYS A 87 -6.31 -8.84 1.01
C LYS A 87 -4.96 -8.30 0.57
N CYS A 88 -4.85 -7.91 -0.69
CA CYS A 88 -3.69 -7.18 -1.22
C CYS A 88 -4.14 -5.93 -1.97
N ILE A 89 -3.72 -4.77 -1.48
CA ILE A 89 -3.92 -3.48 -2.15
C ILE A 89 -2.81 -3.29 -3.20
N VAL A 90 -3.21 -3.01 -4.43
CA VAL A 90 -2.31 -2.87 -5.59
C VAL A 90 -2.71 -1.69 -6.47
N PRO A 91 -1.83 -1.20 -7.36
CA PRO A 91 -2.22 -0.28 -8.43
C PRO A 91 -3.36 -0.85 -9.27
N MET A 92 -4.34 -0.03 -9.63
CA MET A 92 -5.49 -0.45 -10.43
C MET A 92 -5.07 -1.10 -11.75
N SER A 93 -4.01 -0.59 -12.37
CA SER A 93 -3.42 -1.13 -13.60
C SER A 93 -2.93 -2.59 -13.47
N ALA A 94 -2.58 -3.03 -12.25
CA ALA A 94 -2.21 -4.42 -11.98
C ALA A 94 -3.41 -5.34 -11.77
N LYS A 95 -4.58 -4.82 -11.36
CA LYS A 95 -5.74 -5.66 -10.99
C LYS A 95 -6.16 -6.61 -12.10
N LYS A 96 -6.19 -6.14 -13.35
CA LYS A 96 -6.63 -6.95 -14.50
C LYS A 96 -5.66 -8.09 -14.83
N SER A 97 -4.34 -7.84 -14.77
CA SER A 97 -3.34 -8.87 -15.08
C SER A 97 -3.21 -9.90 -13.95
N LEU A 98 -3.56 -9.52 -12.71
CA LEU A 98 -3.54 -10.43 -11.57
C LEU A 98 -4.81 -11.31 -11.49
N ALA A 99 -5.92 -10.88 -12.10
CA ALA A 99 -7.18 -11.62 -12.08
C ALA A 99 -7.11 -13.00 -12.76
N THR A 100 -6.11 -13.24 -13.60
CA THR A 100 -5.89 -14.53 -14.27
C THR A 100 -5.04 -15.51 -13.46
N LEU A 101 -4.50 -15.08 -12.31
CA LEU A 101 -3.65 -15.92 -11.46
C LEU A 101 -4.52 -16.71 -10.47
N ASP A 102 -4.10 -17.93 -10.17
CA ASP A 102 -4.62 -18.67 -9.02
C ASP A 102 -3.97 -18.13 -7.74
N LEU A 103 -4.76 -17.39 -6.95
CA LEU A 103 -4.33 -16.72 -5.73
C LEU A 103 -5.08 -17.25 -4.49
N GLY A 104 -5.81 -18.36 -4.62
CA GLY A 104 -6.61 -18.93 -3.55
C GLY A 104 -7.64 -17.92 -3.00
N GLU A 105 -7.61 -17.70 -1.67
CA GLU A 105 -8.52 -16.80 -0.96
C GLU A 105 -8.09 -15.32 -0.95
N LEU A 106 -6.97 -14.97 -1.60
CA LEU A 106 -6.46 -13.60 -1.58
C LEU A 106 -7.35 -12.67 -2.43
N GLU A 107 -7.98 -11.70 -1.78
CA GLU A 107 -8.73 -10.63 -2.46
C GLU A 107 -7.79 -9.54 -2.99
N ILE A 108 -7.84 -9.27 -4.30
CA ILE A 108 -7.06 -8.19 -4.93
C ILE A 108 -7.89 -6.92 -5.05
N ILE A 109 -7.43 -5.87 -4.39
CA ILE A 109 -8.09 -4.56 -4.39
C ILE A 109 -7.21 -3.55 -5.12
N GLY A 110 -7.68 -3.11 -6.30
CA GLY A 110 -7.00 -2.10 -7.10
C GLY A 110 -7.37 -0.69 -6.68
N CYS A 111 -6.38 0.18 -6.52
CA CYS A 111 -6.56 1.62 -6.27
C CYS A 111 -5.82 2.45 -7.33
N ASN A 112 -6.37 3.61 -7.70
CA ASN A 112 -5.73 4.51 -8.66
C ASN A 112 -4.75 5.48 -7.99
N ASP A 113 -5.05 5.89 -6.76
CA ASP A 113 -4.32 6.92 -6.03
C ASP A 113 -4.40 6.72 -4.51
N LEU A 114 -3.65 7.54 -3.77
CA LEU A 114 -3.61 7.54 -2.32
C LEU A 114 -4.96 7.78 -1.65
N LYS A 115 -5.84 8.63 -2.22
CA LYS A 115 -7.16 8.87 -1.65
C LYS A 115 -8.04 7.62 -1.76
N GLY A 116 -7.96 6.93 -2.89
CA GLY A 116 -8.60 5.64 -3.10
C GLY A 116 -8.15 4.60 -2.08
N VAL A 117 -6.85 4.54 -1.79
CA VAL A 117 -6.31 3.66 -0.74
C VAL A 117 -6.88 4.02 0.63
N ILE A 118 -6.88 5.31 0.98
CA ILE A 118 -7.36 5.75 2.29
C ILE A 118 -8.84 5.42 2.47
N ASN A 119 -9.67 5.71 1.46
CA ASN A 119 -11.11 5.40 1.48
C ASN A 119 -11.38 3.89 1.48
N THR A 120 -10.46 3.08 0.95
CA THR A 120 -10.59 1.62 0.95
C THR A 120 -10.22 1.01 2.30
N VAL A 121 -9.22 1.57 2.99
CA VAL A 121 -8.59 0.93 4.15
C VAL A 121 -9.02 1.55 5.49
N PHE A 122 -9.24 2.88 5.53
CA PHE A 122 -9.42 3.64 6.76
C PHE A 122 -10.83 4.24 6.93
N THR A 123 -11.82 3.72 6.21
CA THR A 123 -13.21 4.17 6.35
C THR A 123 -13.89 3.39 7.48
N LYS A 124 -14.47 4.11 8.45
CA LYS A 124 -15.37 3.51 9.44
C LYS A 124 -16.64 3.05 8.70
N ASN A 125 -16.99 1.78 8.83
CA ASN A 125 -18.39 1.35 8.63
C ASN A 125 -19.29 2.01 9.68
#